data_AF-Q1J1E8-F1
#
_entry.id   AF-Q1J1E8-F1
#
_cell.length_a   1.000
_cell.length_b   1.000
_cell.length_c   1.000
_cell.angle_alpha   90.00
_cell.angle_beta   90.00
_cell.angle_gamma   90.00
#
_symmetry.space_group_name_H-M   'P 1'
#
loop_
_entity.id
_entity.type
_entity.pdbx_description
1 polymer ?
#
loop_
_entity_poly.entity_id
_entity_poly.type
_entity_poly.pdbx_seq_one_letter_code
_entity_poly.pdbx_strand_id
1 'polypeptide(L)'
;MQREVSSGALIEVRGAWHGHVGDPRRRFAGVVTASDLPDVRVGASVMVTYHAAPGRTPGAHEHGTYTLDVGGRTLPLMRFTCHDTGTTGEEGNNDTAEATWQAVTLPGSTPTGSTGRGG
;
A
#
# COMPACT_ATOMS: atom_id res chain seq x y z
N MET A 1 27.62 7.52 13.72
CA MET A 1 26.49 6.63 14.06
C MET A 1 25.25 7.23 13.42
N GLN A 2 25.04 6.96 12.13
CA GLN A 2 23.88 7.49 11.40
C GLN A 2 22.66 6.69 11.84
N ARG A 3 21.65 7.38 12.37
CA ARG A 3 20.32 6.80 12.49
C ARG A 3 19.87 6.53 11.06
N GLU A 4 19.90 5.28 10.64
CA GLU A 4 19.16 4.84 9.46
C GLU A 4 17.71 5.20 9.76
N VAL A 5 17.28 6.35 9.26
CA VAL A 5 15.86 6.65 9.15
C VAL A 5 15.34 5.47 8.37
N SER A 6 14.62 4.58 9.05
CA SER A 6 13.92 3.49 8.41
C SER A 6 12.86 4.18 7.55
N SER A 7 13.28 4.61 6.36
CA SER A 7 12.43 5.19 5.36
C SER A 7 11.67 4.01 4.78
N GLY A 8 10.35 4.01 4.90
CA GLY A 8 9.52 3.00 4.28
C GLY A 8 9.92 2.79 2.81
N ALA A 9 9.94 1.55 2.34
CA ALA A 9 10.25 1.29 0.94
C ALA A 9 9.07 1.76 0.06
N LEU A 10 9.40 2.45 -1.03
CA LEU A 10 8.45 2.93 -2.02
C LEU A 10 8.20 1.84 -3.07
N ILE A 11 6.93 1.65 -3.42
CA ILE A 11 6.49 0.76 -4.47
C ILE A 11 5.50 1.54 -5.32
N GLU A 12 5.80 1.70 -6.60
CA GLU A 12 4.90 2.30 -7.56
C GLU A 12 4.10 1.20 -8.24
N VAL A 13 2.79 1.37 -8.22
CA VAL A 13 1.84 0.41 -8.76
C VAL A 13 0.88 1.13 -9.69
N ARG A 14 0.58 0.51 -10.83
CA ARG A 14 -0.41 1.02 -11.77
C ARG A 14 -1.64 0.13 -11.72
N GLY A 15 -2.80 0.74 -11.53
CA GLY A 15 -4.05 0.00 -11.40
C GLY A 15 -5.21 0.90 -10.98
N ALA A 16 -6.32 0.27 -10.64
CA ALA A 16 -7.56 0.94 -10.27
C ALA A 16 -8.17 0.31 -9.02
N TRP A 17 -8.99 1.08 -8.31
CA TRP A 17 -9.81 0.53 -7.25
C TRP A 17 -11.04 -0.16 -7.82
N HIS A 18 -11.22 -1.40 -7.41
CA HIS A 18 -12.40 -2.20 -7.67
C HIS A 18 -13.30 -2.21 -6.43
N GLY A 19 -14.57 -1.86 -6.64
CA GLY A 19 -15.58 -1.77 -5.59
C GLY A 19 -16.10 -0.35 -5.38
N HIS A 20 -17.20 -0.24 -4.63
CA HIS A 20 -17.86 1.03 -4.39
C HIS A 20 -17.03 1.92 -3.44
N VAL A 21 -16.99 3.22 -3.72
CA VAL A 21 -16.42 4.20 -2.79
C VAL A 21 -17.20 4.11 -1.47
N GLY A 22 -16.47 3.89 -0.36
CA GLY A 22 -17.05 3.69 0.98
C GLY A 22 -17.26 2.23 1.39
N ASP A 23 -17.04 1.26 0.50
CA ASP A 23 -17.12 -0.16 0.88
C ASP A 23 -15.85 -0.60 1.63
N PRO A 24 -15.97 -1.22 2.82
CA PRO A 24 -14.82 -1.69 3.60
C PRO A 24 -14.09 -2.87 2.94
N ARG A 25 -14.65 -3.48 1.89
CA ARG A 25 -14.02 -4.54 1.09
C ARG A 25 -13.49 -4.01 -0.24
N ARG A 26 -13.40 -2.68 -0.43
CA ARG A 26 -12.78 -2.08 -1.62
C ARG A 26 -11.34 -2.56 -1.72
N ARG A 27 -10.94 -2.99 -2.92
CA ARG A 27 -9.60 -3.51 -3.20
C ARG A 27 -9.04 -2.81 -4.41
N PHE A 28 -7.80 -2.37 -4.30
CA PHE A 28 -7.02 -1.95 -5.45
C PHE A 28 -6.45 -3.18 -6.11
N ALA A 29 -6.56 -3.28 -7.42
CA ALA A 29 -5.85 -4.29 -8.20
C ALA A 29 -4.98 -3.58 -9.23
N GLY A 30 -3.74 -4.03 -9.36
CA GLY A 30 -2.78 -3.42 -10.27
C GLY A 30 -1.54 -4.26 -10.47
N VAL A 31 -0.53 -3.63 -11.05
CA VAL A 31 0.79 -4.21 -11.28
C VAL A 31 1.88 -3.27 -10.79
N VAL A 32 2.99 -3.82 -10.29
CA VAL A 32 4.17 -3.03 -9.93
C VAL A 32 4.80 -2.44 -11.18
N THR A 33 5.00 -1.13 -11.21
CA THR A 33 5.74 -0.42 -12.26
C THR A 33 7.16 -0.08 -11.82
N ALA A 34 7.37 0.21 -10.54
CA ALA A 34 8.68 0.42 -9.93
C ALA A 34 8.67 -0.03 -8.47
N SER A 35 9.82 -0.44 -7.94
CA SER A 35 9.94 -0.79 -6.52
C SER A 35 11.37 -0.61 -6.02
N ASP A 36 11.49 -0.08 -4.80
CA ASP A 36 12.74 -0.06 -4.02
C ASP A 36 13.01 -1.39 -3.29
N LEU A 37 12.04 -2.32 -3.27
CA LEU A 37 12.23 -3.62 -2.63
C LEU A 37 12.84 -4.63 -3.61
N PRO A 38 13.99 -5.26 -3.28
CA PRO A 38 14.65 -6.22 -4.17
C PRO A 38 13.82 -7.50 -4.39
N ASP A 39 12.92 -7.82 -3.46
CA ASP A 39 12.01 -8.97 -3.56
C ASP A 39 10.77 -8.70 -4.44
N VAL A 40 10.48 -7.44 -4.75
CA VAL A 40 9.29 -7.06 -5.51
C VAL A 40 9.69 -6.82 -6.96
N ARG A 41 9.19 -7.68 -7.86
CA ARG A 41 9.47 -7.56 -9.29
C ARG A 41 8.51 -6.60 -9.97
N VAL A 42 9.05 -5.76 -10.85
CA VAL A 42 8.24 -5.00 -11.81
C VAL A 42 7.42 -5.97 -12.66
N GLY A 43 6.14 -5.66 -12.86
CA GLY A 43 5.15 -6.51 -13.51
C GLY A 43 4.45 -7.50 -12.57
N ALA A 44 4.84 -7.59 -11.30
CA ALA A 44 4.11 -8.41 -10.33
C ALA A 44 2.71 -7.85 -10.10
N SER A 45 1.71 -8.73 -10.06
CA SER A 45 0.35 -8.36 -9.66
C SER A 45 0.34 -7.93 -8.20
N VAL A 46 -0.40 -6.87 -7.92
CA VAL A 46 -0.59 -6.34 -6.57
C VAL A 46 -2.06 -6.23 -6.21
N MET A 47 -2.35 -6.37 -4.93
CA MET A 47 -3.67 -6.10 -4.38
C MET A 47 -3.55 -5.24 -3.12
N VAL A 48 -4.10 -4.03 -3.12
CA VAL A 48 -4.18 -3.22 -1.88
C VAL A 48 -5.54 -3.42 -1.24
N THR A 49 -5.56 -3.80 0.03
CA THR A 49 -6.78 -3.89 0.82
C THR A 49 -6.78 -2.78 1.87
N TYR A 50 -7.89 -2.04 1.95
CA TYR A 50 -8.11 -1.08 3.02
C TYR A 50 -8.75 -1.79 4.21
N HIS A 51 -8.11 -1.72 5.37
CA HIS A 51 -8.63 -2.22 6.63
C HIS A 51 -9.08 -1.02 7.47
N ALA A 52 -10.38 -0.76 7.47
CA ALA A 52 -10.96 0.17 8.44
C ALA A 52 -10.74 -0.39 9.85
N ALA A 53 -10.19 0.43 10.76
CA ALA A 53 -10.00 0.01 12.15
C ALA A 53 -11.37 -0.34 12.78
N PRO A 54 -11.56 -1.56 13.32
CA PRO A 54 -12.80 -1.94 13.98
C PRO A 54 -12.81 -1.34 15.39
N GLY A 55 -13.03 -0.04 15.50
CA GLY A 55 -13.01 0.61 16.81
C GLY A 55 -13.39 2.07 16.72
N ARG A 56 -14.59 2.40 17.21
CA ARG A 56 -14.97 3.78 17.46
C ARG A 56 -14.23 4.25 18.73
N THR A 57 -12.94 4.55 18.62
CA THR A 57 -12.20 5.23 19.70
C THR A 57 -12.54 6.73 19.62
N PRO A 58 -13.15 7.33 20.65
CA PRO A 58 -13.39 8.76 20.68
C PRO A 58 -12.07 9.47 20.99
N GLY A 59 -11.27 9.71 19.96
CA GLY A 59 -10.03 10.47 20.08
C GLY A 59 -9.03 10.07 19.01
N ALA A 60 -8.71 11.03 18.14
CA ALA A 60 -7.60 11.02 17.18
C ALA A 60 -7.69 9.98 16.04
N HIS A 61 -8.20 10.44 14.89
CA HIS A 61 -7.52 10.28 13.59
C HIS A 61 -6.93 8.89 13.26
N GLU A 62 -7.66 7.82 13.61
CA GLU A 62 -7.29 6.45 13.21
C GLU A 62 -7.60 6.30 11.71
N HIS A 63 -6.68 6.77 10.88
CA HIS A 63 -6.68 6.45 9.46
C HIS A 63 -6.55 4.94 9.32
N GLY A 64 -7.57 4.30 8.72
CA GLY A 64 -7.53 2.86 8.45
C GLY A 64 -6.22 2.43 7.79
N THR A 65 -5.81 1.20 8.06
CA THR A 65 -4.52 0.67 7.63
C THR A 65 -4.65 0.11 6.22
N TYR A 66 -3.62 0.28 5.39
CA TYR A 66 -3.58 -0.32 4.06
C TYR A 66 -2.61 -1.50 4.07
N THR A 67 -2.97 -2.60 3.41
CA THR A 67 -2.10 -3.76 3.22
C THR A 67 -1.91 -4.00 1.73
N LEU A 68 -0.68 -4.17 1.28
CA LEU A 68 -0.31 -4.50 -0.10
C LEU A 68 0.05 -5.98 -0.17
N ASP A 69 -0.72 -6.76 -0.91
CA ASP A 69 -0.32 -8.10 -1.30
C ASP A 69 0.45 -8.04 -2.62
N VAL A 70 1.69 -8.54 -2.64
CA VAL A 70 2.55 -8.58 -3.82
C VAL A 70 3.45 -9.81 -3.79
N GLY A 71 3.46 -10.60 -4.86
CA GLY A 71 4.31 -11.78 -4.96
C GLY A 71 4.12 -12.80 -3.84
N GLY A 72 2.89 -12.92 -3.30
CA GLY A 72 2.55 -13.80 -2.19
C GLY A 72 2.98 -13.29 -0.81
N ARG A 73 3.29 -12.00 -0.69
CA ARG A 73 3.63 -11.34 0.57
C ARG A 73 2.66 -10.21 0.84
N THR A 74 2.23 -10.10 2.09
CA THR A 74 1.42 -8.98 2.55
C THR A 74 2.28 -7.98 3.31
N LEU A 75 2.37 -6.75 2.80
CA LEU A 75 3.16 -5.65 3.36
C LEU A 75 2.21 -4.58 3.91
N PRO A 76 2.29 -4.20 5.19
CA PRO A 76 1.51 -3.09 5.70
C PRO A 76 2.08 -1.77 5.16
N LEU A 77 1.20 -0.91 4.66
CA LEU A 77 1.55 0.38 4.10
C LEU A 77 1.31 1.48 5.12
N MET A 78 2.28 2.38 5.19
CA MET A 78 2.15 3.65 5.89
C MET A 78 1.27 4.63 5.10
N ARG A 79 1.41 4.62 3.77
CA ARG A 79 0.75 5.56 2.87
C ARG A 79 0.46 4.89 1.53
N PHE A 80 -0.73 5.15 0.99
CA PHE A 80 -1.09 4.78 -0.37
C PHE A 80 -1.76 5.98 -1.04
N THR A 81 -1.09 6.59 -2.00
CA THR A 81 -1.55 7.83 -2.65
C THR A 81 -1.39 7.77 -4.15
N CYS A 82 -2.35 8.32 -4.89
CA CYS A 82 -2.24 8.47 -6.34
C CYS A 82 -1.12 9.47 -6.65
N HIS A 83 -0.19 9.10 -7.54
CA HIS A 83 0.87 9.99 -8.02
C HIS A 83 0.35 10.91 -9.13
N ASP A 84 -0.61 10.43 -9.93
CA ASP A 84 -1.12 11.11 -11.13
C ASP A 84 -2.17 12.22 -10.83
N THR A 85 -2.49 12.48 -9.55
CA THR A 85 -3.47 13.51 -9.13
C THR A 85 -3.09 14.96 -9.47
N GLY A 86 -2.04 15.19 -10.26
CA GLY A 86 -1.61 16.52 -10.72
C GLY A 86 -2.33 17.07 -11.95
N THR A 87 -3.15 16.28 -12.66
CA THR A 87 -3.59 16.65 -14.02
C THR A 87 -5.09 16.89 -14.20
N THR A 88 -5.89 16.96 -13.15
CA THR A 88 -7.29 17.35 -13.31
C THR A 88 -7.81 18.03 -12.05
N GLY A 89 -8.04 19.34 -12.16
CA GLY A 89 -8.81 20.13 -11.20
C GLY A 89 -10.29 19.75 -11.22
N GLU A 90 -10.58 18.46 -11.08
CA GLU A 90 -11.92 17.92 -10.92
C GLU A 90 -12.00 17.31 -9.52
N GLU A 91 -12.85 17.92 -8.71
CA GLU A 91 -13.17 17.57 -7.35
C GLU A 91 -13.84 16.17 -7.32
N GLY A 92 -13.01 15.13 -7.35
CA GLY A 92 -13.46 13.75 -7.40
C GLY A 92 -12.37 12.87 -7.97
N ASN A 93 -11.51 12.32 -7.09
CA ASN A 93 -10.55 11.30 -7.50
C ASN A 93 -11.34 10.15 -8.13
N ASN A 94 -11.31 10.03 -9.47
CA ASN A 94 -11.98 8.92 -10.14
C ASN A 94 -11.15 7.67 -9.91
N ASP A 95 -11.23 7.09 -8.71
CA ASP A 95 -10.39 5.95 -8.34
C ASP A 95 -10.78 4.64 -9.07
N THR A 96 -11.71 4.70 -10.03
CA THR A 96 -12.03 3.57 -10.93
C THR A 96 -11.19 3.55 -12.22
N ALA A 97 -10.47 4.63 -12.53
CA ALA A 97 -9.56 4.66 -13.67
C ALA A 97 -8.18 4.08 -13.31
N GLU A 98 -7.52 3.45 -14.28
CA GLU A 98 -6.13 2.99 -14.11
C GLU A 98 -5.20 4.20 -13.98
N ALA A 99 -4.61 4.38 -12.80
CA ALA A 99 -3.67 5.45 -12.50
C ALA A 99 -2.40 4.89 -11.85
N THR A 100 -1.38 5.73 -11.75
CA THR A 100 -0.15 5.40 -11.01
C THR A 100 -0.32 5.78 -9.55
N TRP A 101 -0.06 4.83 -8.66
CA TRP A 101 -0.18 4.96 -7.22
C TRP A 101 1.14 4.64 -6.55
N GLN A 102 1.44 5.38 -5.49
CA GLN A 102 2.63 5.25 -4.66
C GLN A 102 2.24 4.61 -3.33
N ALA A 103 2.75 3.40 -3.11
CA ALA A 103 2.63 2.65 -1.88
C ALA A 103 3.93 2.79 -1.09
N VAL A 104 3.87 3.41 0.10
CA VAL A 104 4.99 3.48 1.02
C VAL A 104 4.76 2.47 2.13
N THR A 105 5.64 1.47 2.22
CA THR A 105 5.57 0.44 3.25
C THR A 105 5.93 0.98 4.62
N LEU A 106 5.42 0.37 5.70
CA LEU A 106 5.89 0.71 7.04
C LEU A 106 7.34 0.26 7.22
N PRO A 107 8.21 1.09 7.83
CA PRO A 107 9.55 0.66 8.17
C PRO A 107 9.55 -0.53 9.14
N GLY A 108 10.45 -1.47 8.92
CA GLY A 108 10.51 -2.71 9.71
C GLY A 108 9.56 -3.81 9.24
N SER A 109 8.81 -3.59 8.15
CA SER A 109 8.07 -4.63 7.44
C SER A 109 9.01 -5.52 6.62
N THR A 110 10.08 -6.01 7.23
CA THR A 110 10.76 -7.16 6.64
C THR A 110 9.77 -8.32 6.71
N PRO A 111 9.62 -9.13 5.65
CA PRO A 111 8.87 -10.37 5.76
C PRO A 111 9.52 -11.14 6.91
N THR A 112 8.77 -11.33 7.99
CA THR A 112 9.25 -12.04 9.17
C THR A 112 9.32 -13.51 8.79
N GLY A 113 10.36 -13.87 8.04
CA GLY A 113 10.86 -15.23 7.95
C GLY A 113 11.52 -15.55 9.28
N SER A 114 10.72 -15.74 10.32
CA SER A 114 11.15 -16.30 11.60
C SER A 114 11.48 -17.79 11.41
N THR A 115 12.57 -18.07 10.71
CA THR A 115 13.22 -19.38 10.78
C THR A 115 14.07 -19.41 12.05
N GLY A 116 13.40 -19.49 13.19
CA GLY A 116 14.02 -19.87 14.45
C GLY A 116 14.30 -21.36 14.45
N ARG A 117 15.44 -21.78 13.87
CA ARG A 117 16.00 -23.11 14.05
C ARG A 117 17.02 -23.05 15.18
N GLY A 118 16.71 -23.68 16.30
CA GLY A 118 17.63 -23.97 17.40
C GLY A 118 16.89 -24.89 18.36
N GLY A 119 17.47 -25.99 18.85
CA GLY A 119 18.77 -26.62 18.70
C GLY A 119 18.69 -27.91 19.51
#